data_AF-A0A960H7K0-F1
#
_entry.id   AF-A0A960H7K0-F1
#
_cell.length_a   1.000
_cell.length_b   1.000
_cell.length_c   1.000
_cell.angle_alpha   90.00
_cell.angle_beta   90.00
_cell.angle_gamma   90.00
#
_symmetry.space_group_name_H-M   'P 1'
#
loop_
_entity.id
_entity.type
_entity.pdbx_description
1 polymer ?
#
loop_
_entity_poly.entity_id
_entity_poly.type
_entity_poly.pdbx_seq_one_letter_code
_entity_poly.pdbx_strand_id
1 'polypeptide(L)'
;EDYTEEFEAWKYGMADSYDEQGNYIFPEGFDADTNEWLEGFEKQRDEWEARYAEAERRHKMHTAQMEKFAAAEAAEAAAPATSGAPRGEEPTAGGSLASDAQLAALREKLAGNA
;
A
#
# COMPACT_ATOMS: atom_id res chain seq x y z
N GLU A 1 -16.65 -8.08 -1.13
CA GLU A 1 -16.01 -7.67 -2.39
C GLU A 1 -14.62 -8.28 -2.36
N ASP A 2 -14.19 -8.96 -3.42
CA ASP A 2 -12.88 -9.61 -3.48
C ASP A 2 -11.79 -8.53 -3.35
N TYR A 3 -11.21 -8.34 -2.16
CA TYR A 3 -10.00 -7.53 -1.94
C TYR A 3 -8.74 -8.20 -2.50
N THR A 4 -8.95 -9.10 -3.46
CA THR A 4 -7.94 -9.76 -4.26
C THR A 4 -7.62 -8.82 -5.41
N GLU A 5 -7.10 -7.62 -5.10
CA GLU A 5 -6.47 -6.80 -6.12
C GLU A 5 -5.31 -7.63 -6.70
N GLU A 6 -5.49 -8.11 -7.93
CA GLU A 6 -4.48 -8.84 -8.70
C GLU A 6 -3.16 -8.05 -8.61
N PHE A 7 -2.05 -8.76 -8.38
CA PHE A 7 -0.76 -8.09 -8.21
C PHE A 7 -0.32 -7.41 -9.50
N GLU A 8 -0.49 -6.10 -9.55
CA GLU A 8 -0.06 -5.27 -10.65
C GLU A 8 1.26 -4.55 -10.31
N ALA A 9 2.39 -5.12 -10.74
CA ALA A 9 3.73 -4.62 -10.39
C ALA A 9 3.94 -3.11 -10.68
N TRP A 10 3.31 -2.57 -11.72
CA TRP A 10 3.42 -1.15 -12.08
C TRP A 10 2.88 -0.22 -10.98
N LYS A 11 1.82 -0.61 -10.27
CA LYS A 11 1.27 0.15 -9.14
C LYS A 11 2.24 0.22 -7.95
N TYR A 12 3.19 -0.71 -7.87
CA TYR A 12 4.08 -0.87 -6.71
C TYR A 12 5.56 -0.53 -6.98
N GLY A 13 5.89 0.06 -8.14
CA GLY A 13 7.22 0.58 -8.43
C GLY A 13 7.90 0.03 -9.69
N MET A 14 7.16 -0.66 -10.55
CA MET A 14 7.62 -1.16 -11.86
C MET A 14 6.89 -0.48 -13.02
N ALA A 15 6.48 0.78 -12.87
CA ALA A 15 5.71 1.50 -13.91
C ALA A 15 6.53 1.75 -15.18
N ASP A 16 7.84 1.85 -15.06
CA ASP A 16 8.81 1.93 -16.15
C ASP A 16 8.95 0.62 -16.95
N SER A 17 8.39 -0.49 -16.46
CA SER A 17 8.27 -1.73 -17.23
C SER A 17 7.06 -1.73 -18.16
N TYR A 18 6.36 -0.60 -18.33
CA TYR A 18 5.20 -0.47 -19.20
C TYR A 18 5.31 0.79 -20.06
N ASP A 19 4.89 0.70 -21.32
CA ASP A 19 4.87 1.85 -22.24
C ASP A 19 3.66 2.77 -21.98
N GLU A 20 3.56 3.87 -22.75
CA GLU A 20 2.45 4.83 -22.64
C GLU A 20 1.08 4.22 -23.00
N GLN A 21 1.08 3.08 -23.69
CA GLN A 21 -0.11 2.32 -24.07
C GLN A 21 -0.44 1.21 -23.05
N GLY A 22 0.40 1.03 -22.03
CA GLY A 22 0.25 0.00 -20.99
C GLY A 22 0.72 -1.39 -21.41
N ASN A 23 1.47 -1.53 -22.51
CA ASN A 23 2.09 -2.79 -22.88
C ASN A 23 3.35 -3.03 -22.04
N TYR A 24 3.59 -4.28 -21.67
CA TYR A 24 4.78 -4.66 -20.92
C TYR A 24 6.04 -4.51 -21.77
N ILE A 25 7.03 -3.81 -21.23
CA ILE A 25 8.37 -3.66 -21.78
C ILE A 25 9.28 -4.68 -21.09
N PHE A 26 9.76 -5.65 -21.87
CA PHE A 26 10.72 -6.63 -21.37
C PHE A 26 12.03 -5.93 -20.97
N PRO A 27 12.64 -6.34 -19.83
CA PRO A 27 13.89 -5.75 -19.39
C PRO A 27 15.02 -6.06 -20.37
N GLU A 28 16.00 -5.17 -20.41
CA GLU A 28 17.17 -5.33 -21.28
C GLU A 28 17.92 -6.62 -20.94
N GLY A 29 18.13 -7.47 -21.95
CA GLY A 29 18.75 -8.78 -21.76
C GLY A 29 17.76 -9.91 -21.51
N PHE A 30 16.45 -9.67 -21.48
CA PHE A 30 15.43 -10.71 -21.48
C PHE A 30 14.89 -10.95 -22.89
N ASP A 31 14.92 -12.20 -23.33
CA ASP A 31 14.37 -12.64 -24.61
C ASP A 31 12.95 -13.17 -24.40
N ALA A 32 11.98 -12.44 -24.97
CA ALA A 32 10.56 -12.77 -24.87
C ALA A 32 10.14 -14.00 -25.71
N ASP A 33 10.90 -14.31 -26.77
CA ASP A 33 10.60 -15.46 -27.64
C ASP A 33 11.00 -16.79 -26.96
N THR A 34 12.09 -16.76 -26.19
CA THR A 34 12.60 -17.93 -25.44
C THR A 34 12.19 -17.93 -23.97
N ASN A 35 11.73 -16.78 -23.45
CA ASN A 35 11.43 -16.56 -22.04
C ASN A 35 12.66 -16.81 -21.14
N GLU A 36 13.85 -16.43 -21.63
CA GLU A 36 15.14 -16.62 -20.97
C GLU A 36 15.92 -15.30 -20.89
N TRP A 37 16.81 -15.20 -19.90
CA TRP A 37 17.79 -14.12 -19.83
C TRP A 37 19.01 -14.47 -20.68
N LEU A 38 19.48 -13.49 -21.45
CA LEU A 38 20.70 -13.58 -22.25
C LEU A 38 21.94 -13.65 -21.36
N GLU A 39 22.95 -14.40 -21.79
CA GLU A 39 24.24 -14.51 -21.09
C GLU A 39 24.93 -13.14 -20.98
N GLY A 40 25.46 -12.81 -19.80
CA GLY A 40 26.12 -11.53 -19.53
C GLY A 40 25.20 -10.41 -19.02
N PHE A 41 23.89 -10.69 -18.89
CA PHE A 41 22.90 -9.77 -18.31
C PHE A 41 22.50 -10.13 -16.88
N GLU A 42 23.35 -10.85 -16.14
CA GLU A 42 23.04 -11.30 -14.78
C GLU A 42 22.77 -10.12 -13.85
N LYS A 43 23.48 -9.01 -14.02
CA LYS A 43 23.27 -7.80 -13.22
C LYS A 43 21.88 -7.20 -13.47
N GLN A 44 21.46 -7.09 -14.74
CA GLN A 44 20.15 -6.56 -15.10
C GLN A 44 19.03 -7.48 -14.61
N ARG A 45 19.24 -8.80 -14.68
CA ARG A 45 18.34 -9.78 -14.07
C ARG A 45 18.20 -9.55 -12.57
N ASP A 46 19.30 -9.52 -11.84
CA ASP A 46 19.29 -9.39 -10.39
C ASP A 46 18.65 -8.05 -9.96
N GLU A 47 18.91 -6.96 -10.68
CA GLU A 47 18.27 -5.66 -10.45
C GLU A 47 16.74 -5.72 -10.72
N TRP A 48 16.32 -6.34 -11.81
CA TRP A 48 14.90 -6.50 -12.14
C TRP A 48 14.18 -7.38 -11.11
N GLU A 49 14.76 -8.52 -10.74
CA GLU A 49 14.22 -9.44 -9.74
C GLU A 49 14.10 -8.76 -8.37
N ALA A 50 15.11 -7.97 -7.96
CA ALA A 50 15.08 -7.22 -6.70
C ALA A 50 13.93 -6.20 -6.68
N ARG A 51 13.71 -5.48 -7.80
CA ARG A 51 12.61 -4.52 -7.91
C ARG A 51 11.25 -5.21 -7.92
N TYR A 52 11.13 -6.34 -8.59
CA TYR A 52 9.92 -7.15 -8.58
C TYR A 52 9.59 -7.65 -7.16
N ALA A 53 10.58 -8.19 -6.45
CA ALA A 53 10.42 -8.65 -5.07
C ALA A 53 10.00 -7.51 -4.11
N GLU A 54 10.54 -6.31 -4.29
CA GLU A 54 10.12 -5.13 -3.53
C GLU A 54 8.69 -4.70 -3.85
N ALA A 55 8.29 -4.74 -5.13
CA ALA A 55 6.92 -4.45 -5.55
C ALA A 55 5.93 -5.45 -4.92
N GLU A 56 6.26 -6.75 -4.96
CA GLU A 56 5.47 -7.80 -4.28
C GLU A 56 5.39 -7.57 -2.77
N ARG A 57 6.50 -7.19 -2.13
CA ARG A 57 6.53 -6.90 -0.69
C ARG A 57 5.57 -5.76 -0.36
N ARG A 58 5.55 -4.70 -1.17
CA ARG A 58 4.65 -3.56 -0.99
C ARG A 58 3.19 -3.92 -1.20
N HIS A 59 2.89 -4.73 -2.22
CA HIS A 59 1.53 -5.25 -2.43
C HIS A 59 1.05 -6.08 -1.24
N LYS A 60 1.87 -7.02 -0.76
CA LYS A 60 1.55 -7.83 0.43
C LYS A 60 1.27 -6.97 1.66
N MET A 61 2.05 -5.91 1.87
CA MET A 61 1.80 -4.95 2.96
C MET A 61 0.49 -4.19 2.78
N HIS A 62 0.17 -3.77 1.54
CA HIS A 62 -1.08 -3.09 1.23
C HIS A 62 -2.30 -4.01 1.43
N THR A 63 -2.24 -5.25 0.95
CA THR A 63 -3.29 -6.27 1.19
C THR A 63 -3.51 -6.48 2.69
N ALA A 64 -2.44 -6.68 3.47
CA ALA A 64 -2.55 -6.84 4.93
C ALA A 64 -3.15 -5.60 5.62
N GLN A 65 -2.85 -4.39 5.11
CA GLN A 65 -3.47 -3.17 5.60
C GLN A 65 -4.98 -3.14 5.30
N MET A 66 -5.38 -3.48 4.07
CA MET A 66 -6.79 -3.54 3.66
C MET A 66 -7.58 -4.57 4.47
N GLU A 67 -7.02 -5.76 4.70
CA GLU A 67 -7.63 -6.79 5.56
C GLU A 67 -7.83 -6.28 7.00
N LYS A 68 -6.84 -5.57 7.54
CA LYS A 68 -6.95 -4.98 8.88
C LYS A 68 -8.06 -3.92 8.95
N PHE A 69 -8.18 -3.08 7.93
CA PHE A 69 -9.27 -2.09 7.85
C PHE A 69 -10.63 -2.76 7.73
N ALA A 70 -10.78 -3.75 6.85
CA ALA A 70 -12.02 -4.52 6.69
C ALA A 70 -12.43 -5.22 8.00
N ALA A 71 -11.47 -5.78 8.74
CA ALA A 71 -11.73 -6.39 10.05
C ALA A 71 -12.16 -5.36 11.10
N ALA A 72 -11.57 -4.15 11.09
CA ALA A 72 -11.95 -3.07 11.99
C ALA A 72 -13.38 -2.56 11.69
N GLU A 73 -13.72 -2.36 10.42
CA GLU A 73 -15.09 -1.96 10.03
C GLU A 73 -16.12 -3.04 10.37
N ALA A 74 -15.80 -4.33 10.16
CA ALA A 74 -16.67 -5.42 10.56
C ALA A 74 -16.88 -5.47 12.08
N ALA A 75 -15.83 -5.20 12.87
CA ALA A 75 -15.92 -5.12 14.32
C ALA A 75 -16.74 -3.91 14.79
N GLU A 76 -16.61 -2.76 14.12
CA GLU A 76 -17.44 -1.57 14.38
C GLU A 76 -18.91 -1.83 14.04
N ALA A 77 -19.20 -2.45 12.90
CA ALA A 77 -20.56 -2.79 12.48
C ALA A 77 -21.22 -3.87 13.36
N ALA A 78 -20.43 -4.77 13.96
CA ALA A 78 -20.91 -5.80 14.88
C ALA A 78 -20.98 -5.33 16.35
N ALA A 79 -20.47 -4.14 16.67
CA ALA A 79 -20.61 -3.59 18.02
C ALA A 79 -22.09 -3.33 18.31
N PRO A 80 -22.63 -3.82 19.45
CA PRO A 80 -24.03 -3.57 19.79
C PRO A 80 -24.26 -2.06 19.87
N ALA A 81 -25.37 -1.59 19.30
CA ALA A 81 -25.84 -0.21 19.41
C ALA A 81 -26.26 0.12 20.86
N THR A 82 -25.35 0.05 21.83
CA THR A 82 -25.50 0.72 23.12
C THR A 82 -25.12 2.18 22.93
N SER A 83 -25.94 2.90 22.16
CA SER A 83 -25.96 4.36 22.10
C SER A 83 -27.38 4.82 21.80
N GLY A 84 -28.29 4.39 22.65
CA GLY A 84 -29.59 5.04 22.83
C GLY A 84 -29.61 5.78 24.15
N ALA A 85 -29.11 7.03 24.17
CA ALA A 85 -29.75 8.16 24.87
C ALA A 85 -29.15 9.50 24.39
N PRO A 86 -29.97 10.57 24.24
CA PRO A 86 -29.71 11.69 23.35
C PRO A 86 -29.10 12.93 24.04
N ARG A 87 -28.65 13.88 23.20
CA ARG A 87 -28.39 15.32 23.49
C ARG A 87 -26.96 15.68 23.89
N GLY A 88 -26.19 16.09 22.88
CA GLY A 88 -24.95 16.86 23.01
C GLY A 88 -24.43 17.13 21.61
N GLU A 89 -24.79 18.29 21.07
CA GLU A 89 -24.41 18.77 19.74
C GLU A 89 -22.89 18.98 19.68
N GLU A 90 -22.17 18.22 18.84
CA GLU A 90 -20.92 18.62 18.17
C GLU A 90 -20.67 17.75 16.93
N PRO A 91 -20.11 18.31 15.84
CA PRO A 91 -20.14 17.70 14.53
C PRO A 91 -19.14 16.56 14.39
N THR A 92 -19.54 15.61 13.55
CA THR A 92 -18.78 14.51 12.98
C THR A 92 -17.38 14.94 12.52
N ALA A 93 -16.34 14.40 13.13
CA ALA A 93 -14.99 14.43 12.59
C ALA A 93 -14.38 13.03 12.69
N GLY A 94 -14.95 12.12 11.91
CA GLY A 94 -14.43 10.77 11.73
C GLY A 94 -13.01 10.80 11.15
N GLY A 95 -12.16 9.93 11.68
CA GLY A 95 -11.00 9.37 10.97
C GLY A 95 -9.63 10.03 11.16
N SER A 96 -9.51 11.35 11.34
CA SER A 96 -8.17 11.99 11.24
C SER A 96 -7.69 12.77 12.47
N LEU A 97 -8.56 13.09 13.45
CA LEU A 97 -8.19 13.95 14.58
C LEU A 97 -7.36 13.24 15.65
N ALA A 98 -7.55 11.92 15.84
CA ALA A 98 -6.77 11.17 16.82
C ALA A 98 -5.27 11.14 16.45
N SER A 99 -4.94 10.92 15.18
CA SER A 99 -3.56 10.92 14.69
C SER A 99 -2.96 12.33 14.60
N ASP A 100 -3.76 13.34 14.22
CA ASP A 100 -3.30 14.74 14.16
C ASP A 100 -2.99 15.31 15.55
N ALA A 101 -3.82 15.01 16.56
CA ALA A 101 -3.57 15.40 17.95
C ALA A 101 -2.30 14.73 18.54
N GLN A 102 -2.06 13.45 18.22
CA GLN A 102 -0.83 12.77 18.64
C GLN A 102 0.42 13.36 17.95
N LEU A 103 0.32 13.77 16.69
CA LEU A 103 1.39 14.45 15.96
C LEU A 103 1.66 15.85 16.50
N ALA A 104 0.62 16.60 16.86
CA ALA A 104 0.75 17.90 17.50
C ALA A 104 1.46 17.80 18.86
N ALA A 105 1.09 16.84 19.70
CA ALA A 105 1.74 16.59 20.99
C ALA A 105 3.23 16.21 20.84
N LEU A 106 3.58 15.46 19.80
CA LEU A 106 4.97 15.12 19.49
C LEU A 106 5.79 16.34 19.04
N ARG A 107 5.20 17.23 18.24
CA ARG A 107 5.84 18.49 17.82
C ARG A 107 6.09 19.43 19.00
N GLU A 108 5.12 19.56 19.91
CA GLU A 108 5.27 20.38 21.11
C GLU A 108 6.40 19.86 22.02
N LYS A 109 6.47 18.55 22.23
CA LYS A 109 7.54 17.93 23.04
C LYS A 109 8.94 18.12 22.43
N LEU A 110 9.06 18.17 21.10
CA LEU A 110 10.34 18.39 20.43
C LEU A 110 10.72 19.88 20.38
N ALA A 111 9.74 20.77 20.20
CA ALA A 111 9.93 22.22 20.25
C ALA A 111 10.24 22.75 21.66
N GLY A 112 9.77 22.05 22.70
CA GLY A 112 10.07 22.38 24.11
C GLY A 112 11.37 21.78 24.66
N ASN A 113 12.16 21.05 23.84
CA ASN A 113 13.45 20.46 24.22
C ASN A 113 14.63 21.11 23.46
N ALA A 114 14.46 22.35 23.00
CA ALA A 114 15.51 23.23 22.47
C ALA A 114 15.79 24.36 23.46
#